data_AF-A0A2N2WK58-F1
#
_entry.id   AF-A0A2N2WK58-F1
#
_cell.length_a   1.000
_cell.length_b   1.000
_cell.length_c   1.000
_cell.angle_alpha   90.00
_cell.angle_beta   90.00
_cell.angle_gamma   90.00
#
_symmetry.space_group_name_H-M   'P 1'
#
loop_
_entity.id
_entity.type
_entity.pdbx_description
1 polymer ?
#
loop_
_entity_poly.entity_id
_entity_poly.type
_entity_poly.pdbx_seq_one_letter_code
_entity_poly.pdbx_strand_id
1 'polypeptide(L)'
;MRKFAGLIFFLFISLQVLAQQNPARKTLVLAFPLPDTLQLDSFTINPVSIQITLPDGSVADSSLYSFNINTGIIVFKKDKFPLSGIATISWEAMGVNLSAHWKQ
;
A
#
# COMPACT_ATOMS: atom_id res chain seq x y z
N MET A 1 41.65 22.54 12.89
CA MET A 1 40.62 21.47 12.89
C MET A 1 39.18 22.01 12.89
N ARG A 2 38.88 23.14 12.23
CA ARG A 2 37.51 23.75 12.20
C ARG A 2 36.80 23.63 10.85
N LYS A 3 37.51 23.20 9.79
CA LYS A 3 36.99 23.14 8.41
C LYS A 3 36.33 21.80 8.04
N PHE A 4 36.46 20.77 8.89
CA PHE A 4 35.88 19.44 8.64
C PHE A 4 34.46 19.25 9.18
N ALA A 5 34.03 20.09 10.14
CA ALA A 5 32.71 19.96 10.75
C ALA A 5 31.56 20.32 9.78
N GLY A 6 31.78 21.29 8.88
CA GLY A 6 30.78 21.70 7.89
C GLY A 6 30.55 20.65 6.80
N LEU A 7 31.58 19.88 6.44
CA LEU A 7 31.47 18.84 5.41
C LEU A 7 30.62 17.66 5.90
N ILE A 8 30.73 17.32 7.20
CA ILE A 8 29.93 16.26 7.84
C ILE A 8 28.46 16.67 7.92
N PHE A 9 28.19 17.95 8.23
CA PHE A 9 26.82 18.46 8.29
C PHE A 9 26.14 18.48 6.90
N PHE A 10 26.89 18.81 5.85
CA PHE A 10 26.38 18.80 4.47
C PHE A 10 26.11 17.38 3.94
N LEU A 11 26.93 16.39 4.34
CA LEU A 11 26.72 14.98 3.98
C LEU A 11 25.51 14.35 4.68
N PHE A 12 25.16 14.83 5.88
CA PHE A 12 23.99 14.33 6.62
C PHE A 12 22.65 14.78 6.02
N ILE A 13 22.62 15.96 5.38
CA ILE A 13 21.40 16.52 4.80
C ILE A 13 21.00 15.79 3.51
N SER A 14 21.96 15.34 2.69
CA SER A 14 21.67 14.63 1.43
C SER A 14 21.14 13.22 1.63
N LEU A 15 21.41 12.57 2.78
CA LEU A 15 20.87 11.24 3.12
C LEU A 15 19.38 11.27 3.50
N GLN A 16 18.85 12.42 3.93
CA GLN A 16 17.45 12.53 4.35
C GLN A 16 16.48 12.63 3.15
N VAL A 17 16.96 12.99 1.95
CA VAL A 17 16.11 13.27 0.78
C VAL A 17 15.72 12.00 0.00
N LEU A 18 16.50 10.92 0.10
CA LEU A 18 16.24 9.68 -0.64
C LEU A 18 15.19 8.76 0.01
N ALA A 19 14.82 9.00 1.27
CA ALA A 19 13.87 8.14 2.00
C ALA A 19 12.39 8.40 1.67
N GLN A 20 12.06 9.45 0.91
CA GLN A 20 10.69 9.94 0.76
C GLN A 20 10.15 9.79 -0.67
N GLN A 21 10.48 8.70 -1.38
CA GLN A 21 10.04 8.51 -2.77
C GLN A 21 9.29 7.20 -3.05
N ASN A 22 9.14 6.28 -2.10
CA ASN A 22 8.34 5.08 -2.31
C ASN A 22 7.17 5.05 -1.32
N PRO A 23 5.90 5.04 -1.77
CA PRO A 23 4.78 4.78 -0.87
C PRO A 23 5.00 3.40 -0.25
N ALA A 24 5.21 3.34 1.06
CA ALA A 24 5.46 2.07 1.74
C ALA A 24 4.28 1.11 1.49
N ARG A 25 4.57 -0.08 0.96
CA ARG A 25 3.57 -1.14 0.78
C ARG A 25 2.97 -1.49 2.14
N LYS A 26 1.64 -1.41 2.24
CA LYS A 26 0.85 -1.80 3.40
C LYS A 26 0.37 -3.24 3.24
N THR A 27 0.22 -3.93 4.38
CA THR A 27 -0.23 -5.33 4.43
C THR A 27 -1.19 -5.53 5.60
N LEU A 28 -2.23 -6.34 5.38
CA LEU A 28 -3.21 -6.77 6.35
C LEU A 28 -3.39 -8.28 6.25
N VAL A 29 -3.48 -8.96 7.40
CA VAL A 29 -3.69 -10.41 7.48
C VAL A 29 -5.07 -10.67 8.07
N LEU A 30 -5.86 -11.50 7.41
CA LEU A 30 -7.24 -11.82 7.81
C LEU A 30 -7.46 -13.33 7.80
N ALA A 31 -8.15 -13.85 8.82
CA ALA A 31 -8.63 -15.23 8.82
C ALA A 31 -9.97 -15.34 8.07
N PHE A 32 -10.22 -16.48 7.46
CA PHE A 32 -11.54 -16.80 6.88
C PHE A 32 -12.56 -17.15 7.98
N PRO A 33 -13.87 -16.90 7.75
CA PRO A 33 -14.43 -16.25 6.55
C PRO A 33 -14.15 -14.75 6.52
N LEU A 34 -13.86 -14.22 5.33
CA LEU A 34 -13.69 -12.78 5.15
C LEU A 34 -15.00 -12.02 5.42
N PRO A 35 -14.94 -10.76 5.86
CA PRO A 35 -16.13 -9.90 5.95
C PRO A 35 -16.73 -9.64 4.56
N ASP A 36 -17.97 -9.14 4.48
CA ASP A 36 -18.56 -8.73 3.18
C ASP A 36 -17.79 -7.58 2.53
N THR A 37 -17.32 -6.66 3.38
CA THR A 37 -16.58 -5.48 2.97
C THR A 37 -15.40 -5.23 3.90
N LEU A 38 -14.37 -4.58 3.37
CA LEU A 38 -13.19 -4.17 4.12
C LEU A 38 -12.75 -2.78 3.65
N GLN A 39 -12.58 -1.87 4.61
CA GLN A 39 -11.97 -0.57 4.39
C GLN A 39 -10.44 -0.69 4.49
N LEU A 40 -9.69 -0.34 3.45
CA LEU A 40 -8.23 -0.38 3.46
C LEU A 40 -7.61 0.94 3.95
N ASP A 41 -8.02 2.06 3.35
CA ASP A 41 -7.63 3.43 3.70
C ASP A 41 -8.44 4.40 2.82
N SER A 42 -8.69 5.62 3.28
CA SER A 42 -9.77 6.44 2.70
C SER A 42 -9.38 7.36 1.53
N PHE A 43 -8.09 7.67 1.31
CA PHE A 43 -7.75 8.78 0.38
C PHE A 43 -6.60 8.57 -0.60
N THR A 44 -5.78 7.52 -0.47
CA THR A 44 -4.57 7.40 -1.29
C THR A 44 -4.25 5.94 -1.62
N ILE A 45 -5.14 5.15 -2.21
CA ILE A 45 -4.83 3.76 -2.59
C ILE A 45 -4.58 3.67 -4.09
N ASN A 46 -3.48 3.03 -4.50
CA ASN A 46 -3.27 2.65 -5.89
C ASN A 46 -4.05 1.35 -6.19
N PRO A 47 -5.16 1.36 -6.94
CA PRO A 47 -6.00 0.18 -7.11
C PRO A 47 -5.28 -1.00 -7.78
N VAL A 48 -4.32 -0.70 -8.66
CA VAL A 48 -3.56 -1.71 -9.42
C VAL A 48 -2.58 -2.46 -8.52
N SER A 49 -2.22 -1.88 -7.37
CA SER A 49 -1.31 -2.51 -6.39
C SER A 49 -2.01 -3.46 -5.42
N ILE A 50 -3.36 -3.50 -5.42
CA ILE A 50 -4.11 -4.35 -4.49
C ILE A 50 -3.88 -5.82 -4.86
N GLN A 51 -3.30 -6.56 -3.93
CA GLN A 51 -3.02 -7.98 -4.07
C GLN A 51 -3.56 -8.72 -2.86
N ILE A 52 -4.38 -9.74 -3.11
CA ILE A 52 -4.94 -10.62 -2.08
C ILE A 52 -4.36 -12.01 -2.30
N THR A 53 -3.50 -12.45 -1.39
CA THR A 53 -2.90 -13.79 -1.40
C THR A 53 -3.76 -14.73 -0.55
N LEU A 54 -4.17 -15.85 -1.13
CA LEU A 54 -4.97 -16.90 -0.52
C LEU A 54 -4.11 -17.86 0.32
N PRO A 55 -4.72 -18.77 1.13
CA PRO A 55 -3.98 -19.68 2.00
C PRO A 55 -3.06 -20.65 1.23
N ASP A 56 -3.39 -20.94 -0.02
CA ASP A 56 -2.60 -21.79 -0.93
C ASP A 56 -1.45 -21.03 -1.62
N GLY A 57 -1.30 -19.73 -1.33
CA GLY A 57 -0.32 -18.84 -1.94
C GLY A 57 -0.73 -18.25 -3.29
N SER A 58 -1.89 -18.62 -3.83
CA SER A 58 -2.40 -18.04 -5.07
C SER A 58 -2.87 -16.60 -4.86
N VAL A 59 -2.90 -15.82 -5.95
CA VAL A 59 -3.39 -14.43 -5.93
C VAL A 59 -4.83 -14.42 -6.41
N ALA A 60 -5.74 -13.85 -5.60
CA ALA A 60 -7.13 -13.70 -5.98
C ALA A 60 -7.26 -12.74 -7.17
N ASP A 61 -7.98 -13.16 -8.19
CA ASP A 61 -8.31 -12.33 -9.35
C ASP A 61 -9.47 -11.36 -9.08
N SER A 62 -9.70 -10.44 -10.01
CA SER A 62 -10.78 -9.44 -9.94
C SER A 62 -12.20 -10.05 -10.03
N SER A 63 -12.32 -11.34 -10.35
CA SER A 63 -13.59 -12.04 -10.30
C SER A 63 -13.99 -12.40 -8.87
N LEU A 64 -13.06 -12.42 -7.90
CA LEU A 64 -13.32 -12.70 -6.48
C LEU A 64 -13.67 -11.46 -5.66
N TYR A 65 -13.28 -10.26 -6.09
CA TYR A 65 -13.53 -9.04 -5.32
C TYR A 65 -13.69 -7.81 -6.24
N SER A 66 -14.25 -6.74 -5.70
CA SER A 66 -14.23 -5.42 -6.34
C SER A 66 -13.70 -4.38 -5.36
N PHE A 67 -13.10 -3.31 -5.88
CA PHE A 67 -12.60 -2.20 -5.09
C PHE A 67 -13.21 -0.88 -5.56
N ASN A 68 -13.72 -0.09 -4.62
CA ASN A 68 -14.24 1.25 -4.87
C ASN A 68 -13.23 2.29 -4.39
N ILE A 69 -12.52 2.92 -5.35
CA ILE A 69 -11.48 3.90 -5.07
C ILE A 69 -11.99 5.14 -4.31
N ASN A 70 -13.25 5.54 -4.53
CA ASN A 70 -13.80 6.74 -3.91
C ASN A 70 -14.09 6.55 -2.41
N THR A 71 -14.33 5.30 -2.01
CA THR A 71 -14.62 4.95 -0.60
C THR A 71 -13.46 4.24 0.07
N GLY A 72 -12.53 3.65 -0.69
CA GLY A 72 -11.45 2.81 -0.15
C GLY A 72 -11.93 1.43 0.31
N ILE A 73 -13.09 0.98 -0.17
CA ILE A 73 -13.75 -0.26 0.25
C ILE A 73 -13.50 -1.37 -0.78
N ILE A 74 -13.09 -2.55 -0.28
CA ILE A 74 -13.14 -3.83 -0.99
C ILE A 74 -14.47 -4.50 -0.68
N VAL A 75 -15.13 -5.05 -1.69
CA VAL A 75 -16.29 -5.94 -1.56
C VAL A 75 -15.88 -7.34 -2.00
N PHE A 76 -16.03 -8.34 -1.11
CA PHE A 76 -15.64 -9.72 -1.39
C PHE A 76 -16.83 -10.55 -1.89
N LYS A 77 -16.60 -11.39 -2.90
CA LYS A 77 -17.56 -12.41 -3.35
C LYS A 77 -17.31 -13.70 -2.59
N LYS A 78 -17.91 -13.79 -1.39
CA LYS A 78 -17.66 -14.86 -0.39
C LYS A 78 -17.81 -16.28 -0.94
N ASP A 79 -18.70 -16.48 -1.90
CA ASP A 79 -18.96 -17.76 -2.57
C ASP A 79 -17.75 -18.34 -3.31
N LYS A 80 -16.76 -17.48 -3.64
CA LYS A 80 -15.54 -17.87 -4.34
C LYS A 80 -14.31 -18.02 -3.44
N PHE A 81 -14.43 -17.69 -2.16
CA PHE A 81 -13.32 -17.75 -1.22
C PHE A 81 -13.31 -19.07 -0.41
N PRO A 82 -12.13 -19.52 0.04
CA PRO A 82 -12.02 -20.64 0.97
C PRO A 82 -12.82 -20.42 2.26
N LEU A 83 -13.25 -21.52 2.90
CA LEU A 83 -13.97 -21.47 4.17
C LEU A 83 -13.05 -21.27 5.38
N SER A 84 -11.75 -21.58 5.24
CA SER A 84 -10.78 -21.55 6.33
C SER A 84 -9.39 -21.17 5.84
N GLY A 85 -8.52 -20.78 6.77
CA GLY A 85 -7.13 -20.37 6.50
C GLY A 85 -6.92 -18.87 6.71
N ILE A 86 -5.81 -18.38 6.16
CA ILE A 86 -5.37 -16.99 6.29
C ILE A 86 -5.19 -16.37 4.90
N ALA A 87 -5.80 -15.22 4.67
CA ALA A 87 -5.55 -14.36 3.53
C ALA A 87 -4.63 -13.20 3.93
N THR A 88 -3.79 -12.78 2.99
CA THR A 88 -2.95 -11.59 3.12
C THR A 88 -3.33 -10.59 2.05
N ILE A 89 -3.73 -9.39 2.46
CA ILE A 89 -4.09 -8.29 1.56
C ILE A 89 -2.96 -7.26 1.62
N SER A 90 -2.46 -6.83 0.47
CA SER A 90 -1.42 -5.82 0.40
C SER A 90 -1.74 -4.78 -0.66
N TRP A 91 -1.32 -3.54 -0.43
CA TRP A 91 -1.58 -2.41 -1.32
C TRP A 91 -0.55 -1.32 -1.12
N GLU A 92 -0.39 -0.46 -2.10
CA GLU A 92 0.46 0.71 -2.05
C GLU A 92 -0.39 1.97 -1.96
N ALA A 93 0.17 2.98 -1.29
CA ALA A 93 -0.43 4.30 -1.32
C ALA A 93 -0.17 4.99 -2.67
N MET A 94 -1.11 5.77 -3.20
CA MET A 94 -0.81 6.70 -4.29
C MET A 94 0.16 7.75 -3.76
N GLY A 95 1.37 7.81 -4.32
CA GLY A 95 2.29 8.91 -4.07
C GLY A 95 1.72 10.20 -4.66
N VAL A 96 1.12 11.04 -3.83
CA VAL A 96 0.77 12.42 -4.22
C VAL A 96 2.03 13.26 -4.22
N ASN A 97 2.77 13.25 -5.33
CA ASN A 97 3.85 14.21 -5.53
C ASN A 97 3.27 15.61 -5.86
N LEU A 98 2.80 16.31 -4.84
CA LEU A 98 2.27 17.68 -4.95
C LEU A 98 3.35 18.70 -5.37
N SER A 99 4.64 18.33 -5.28
CA SER A 99 5.78 19.23 -5.58
C SER A 99 6.11 19.34 -7.07
N ALA A 100 5.60 18.44 -7.92
CA ALA A 100 5.87 18.46 -9.36
C ALA A 100 5.15 19.62 -10.08
N HIS A 101 4.06 20.15 -9.51
CA HIS A 101 3.19 21.13 -10.17
C HIS A 101 3.55 22.60 -9.90
N TRP A 102 4.48 22.88 -8.97
CA TRP A 102 4.85 24.24 -8.52
C TRP A 102 6.28 24.66 -8.91
N LYS A 103 6.92 23.95 -9.85
CA LYS A 103 8.20 24.36 -10.47
C LYS A 103 7.99 24.92 -11.88
N GLN A 104 7.05 25.85 -12.04
CA GLN A 104 7.01 26.74 -13.21
C GLN A 104 7.60 28.10 -12.84
#